data_AF-A0A7S2QKS8-F1
#
_entry.id   AF-A0A7S2QKS8-F1
#
_cell.length_a   1.000
_cell.length_b   1.000
_cell.length_c   1.000
_cell.angle_alpha   90.00
_cell.angle_beta   90.00
_cell.angle_gamma   90.00
#
_symmetry.space_group_name_H-M   'P 1'
#
loop_
_entity.id
_entity.type
_entity.pdbx_description
1 polymer ?
#
loop_
_entity_poly.entity_id
_entity_poly.type
_entity_poly.pdbx_seq_one_letter_code
_entity_poly.pdbx_strand_id
1 'polypeptide(L)'
;SSPSLLGLVFVRAAPAASPCRSPHSDPPLVCSAEPARAMPTGTVKKFFEDKGFGFITPDDGSEEIFVHRKVYGDGNDRSAYLEEGAQVSYEVEWDDRKGKMACTSCTGFKTGGGGGDQWG
;
A
#
# COMPACT_ATOMS: atom_id res chain seq x y z
N SER A 1 24.31 19.40 -68.77
CA SER A 1 25.47 19.70 -67.91
C SER A 1 25.18 19.27 -66.50
N SER A 2 26.01 18.34 -66.05
CA SER A 2 26.34 17.88 -64.69
C SER A 2 26.49 19.02 -63.64
N PRO A 3 26.82 18.73 -62.37
CA PRO A 3 25.96 18.14 -61.32
C PRO A 3 26.19 18.84 -59.94
N SER A 4 25.75 18.19 -58.85
CA SER A 4 26.33 18.24 -57.48
C SER A 4 25.78 19.23 -56.47
N LEU A 5 25.28 18.70 -55.35
CA LEU A 5 25.93 18.70 -54.02
C LEU A 5 25.03 17.89 -53.06
N LEU A 6 25.39 16.64 -52.79
CA LEU A 6 26.01 16.19 -51.53
C LEU A 6 25.28 16.65 -50.26
N GLY A 7 24.47 15.74 -49.70
CA GLY A 7 23.94 15.83 -48.34
C GLY A 7 24.03 14.46 -47.68
N LEU A 8 25.23 14.13 -47.19
CA LEU A 8 25.56 12.91 -46.45
C LEU A 8 25.03 13.08 -45.00
N VAL A 9 24.02 12.31 -44.58
CA VAL A 9 23.63 12.24 -43.15
C VAL A 9 23.71 10.80 -42.69
N PHE A 10 24.88 10.51 -42.11
CA PHE A 10 25.17 9.58 -41.02
C PHE A 10 24.27 8.35 -40.82
N VAL A 11 24.82 7.22 -41.27
CA VAL A 11 24.60 5.88 -40.69
C VAL A 11 24.76 5.95 -39.18
N ARG A 12 23.73 5.53 -38.45
CA ARG A 12 23.81 5.31 -37.01
C ARG A 12 24.22 3.87 -36.75
N ALA A 13 25.43 3.71 -36.20
CA ALA A 13 25.93 2.47 -35.65
C ALA A 13 25.25 2.15 -34.30
N ALA A 14 24.94 0.87 -34.07
CA ALA A 14 24.76 0.32 -32.75
C ALA A 14 25.22 -1.16 -32.76
N PRO A 15 26.40 -1.47 -32.20
CA PRO A 15 26.80 -2.84 -31.91
C PRO A 15 26.39 -3.21 -30.48
N ALA A 16 25.73 -4.37 -30.30
CA ALA A 16 25.72 -5.07 -29.02
C ALA A 16 25.41 -6.55 -29.26
N ALA A 17 26.47 -7.33 -29.44
CA ALA A 17 26.42 -8.78 -29.30
C ALA A 17 26.59 -9.14 -27.82
N SER A 18 25.67 -9.98 -27.31
CA SER A 18 25.85 -11.05 -26.28
C SER A 18 26.33 -10.64 -24.86
N PRO A 19 26.00 -11.37 -23.76
CA PRO A 19 25.81 -12.83 -23.70
C PRO A 19 24.64 -13.34 -22.81
N CYS A 20 24.23 -14.59 -23.06
CA CYS A 20 23.66 -15.44 -22.01
C CYS A 20 24.69 -15.60 -20.89
N ARG A 21 24.33 -15.26 -19.65
CA ARG A 21 24.74 -15.97 -18.43
C ARG A 21 24.03 -15.35 -17.23
N SER A 22 23.32 -16.21 -16.51
CA SER A 22 22.58 -15.96 -15.28
C SER A 22 23.41 -15.25 -14.20
N PRO A 23 22.73 -14.56 -13.29
CA PRO A 23 23.04 -14.63 -11.87
C PRO A 23 21.84 -15.29 -11.15
N HIS A 24 22.05 -16.45 -10.49
CA HIS A 24 22.01 -16.55 -9.02
C HIS A 24 20.63 -16.15 -8.46
N SER A 25 19.74 -17.03 -7.97
CA SER A 25 19.95 -18.09 -6.98
C SER A 25 20.98 -17.73 -5.91
N ASP A 26 20.90 -16.51 -5.39
CA ASP A 26 21.13 -16.25 -3.98
C ASP A 26 19.95 -15.38 -3.51
N PRO A 27 19.16 -15.77 -2.49
CA PRO A 27 18.50 -14.74 -1.70
C PRO A 27 19.60 -13.84 -1.15
N PRO A 28 19.46 -12.51 -1.16
CA PRO A 28 20.41 -11.70 -0.43
C PRO A 28 20.34 -12.17 1.02
N LEU A 29 21.45 -12.74 1.50
CA LEU A 29 21.83 -12.72 2.90
C LEU A 29 21.98 -11.24 3.27
N VAL A 30 20.85 -10.58 3.45
CA VAL A 30 20.74 -9.33 4.17
C VAL A 30 19.93 -9.65 5.41
N CYS A 31 20.64 -9.81 6.53
CA CYS A 31 20.10 -9.59 7.86
C CYS A 31 19.78 -8.10 8.08
N SER A 32 19.20 -7.44 7.08
CA SER A 32 18.77 -6.04 7.12
C SER A 32 17.29 -6.03 6.76
N ALA A 33 16.46 -6.29 7.77
CA ALA A 33 15.07 -5.90 7.73
C ALA A 33 15.02 -4.36 7.74
N GLU A 34 15.32 -3.76 6.59
CA GLU A 34 14.78 -2.44 6.29
C GLU A 34 13.28 -2.54 6.55
N PRO A 35 12.64 -1.64 7.31
CA PRO A 35 11.20 -1.66 7.48
C PRO A 35 10.59 -1.24 6.14
N ALA A 36 10.62 -2.16 5.17
CA ALA A 36 9.59 -2.27 4.19
C ALA A 36 8.32 -2.46 5.01
N ARG A 37 7.69 -1.32 5.31
CA ARG A 37 6.33 -1.12 5.76
C ARG A 37 5.44 -1.71 4.67
N ALA A 38 5.58 -3.01 4.44
CA ALA A 38 4.70 -3.80 3.61
C ALA A 38 3.34 -3.52 4.23
N MET A 39 2.43 -2.98 3.43
CA MET A 39 1.08 -2.70 3.88
C MET A 39 0.36 -4.04 3.89
N PRO A 40 0.28 -4.77 5.03
CA PRO A 40 -0.51 -5.99 5.08
C PRO A 40 -1.93 -5.67 4.65
N THR A 41 -2.49 -6.60 3.90
CA THR A 41 -3.90 -6.58 3.55
C THR A 41 -4.63 -7.58 4.41
N GLY A 42 -5.89 -7.29 4.67
CA GLY A 42 -6.75 -8.21 5.38
C GLY A 42 -8.20 -7.88 5.20
N THR A 43 -9.03 -8.74 5.75
CA THR A 43 -10.47 -8.66 5.63
C THR A 43 -11.06 -8.17 6.94
N VAL A 44 -11.91 -7.15 6.88
CA VAL A 44 -12.58 -6.63 8.07
C VAL A 44 -13.52 -7.71 8.61
N LYS A 45 -13.21 -8.26 9.78
CA LYS A 45 -14.02 -9.32 10.40
C LYS A 45 -15.26 -8.75 11.06
N LYS A 46 -15.09 -7.65 11.79
CA LYS A 46 -16.14 -7.00 12.57
C LYS A 46 -15.77 -5.55 12.83
N PHE A 47 -16.68 -4.62 12.58
CA PHE A 47 -16.50 -3.21 12.95
C PHE A 47 -17.68 -2.75 13.80
N PHE A 48 -17.40 -2.11 14.93
CA PHE A 48 -18.40 -1.55 15.84
C PHE A 48 -18.45 -0.04 15.63
N GLU A 49 -19.32 0.40 14.71
CA GLU A 49 -19.48 1.82 14.34
C GLU A 49 -19.83 2.70 15.55
N ASP A 50 -20.73 2.22 16.43
CA ASP A 50 -21.13 2.90 17.67
C ASP A 50 -19.94 3.22 18.58
N LYS A 51 -18.99 2.29 18.67
CA LYS A 51 -17.81 2.42 19.55
C LYS A 51 -16.59 2.96 18.81
N GLY A 52 -16.58 2.92 17.48
CA GLY A 52 -15.50 3.38 16.61
C GLY A 52 -14.27 2.47 16.56
N PHE A 53 -14.38 1.19 16.89
CA PHE A 53 -13.29 0.21 16.77
C PHE A 53 -13.72 -1.04 16.01
N GLY A 54 -12.75 -1.81 15.52
CA GLY A 54 -13.00 -3.07 14.84
C GLY A 54 -11.82 -4.01 14.89
N PHE A 55 -12.00 -5.14 14.22
CA PHE A 55 -11.03 -6.22 14.09
C PHE A 55 -10.86 -6.58 12.62
N ILE A 56 -9.60 -6.67 12.19
CA ILE A 56 -9.23 -7.06 10.84
C ILE A 56 -8.51 -8.39 10.92
N THR A 57 -8.91 -9.33 10.08
CA THR A 57 -8.23 -10.62 9.93
C THR A 57 -7.18 -10.51 8.81
N PRO A 58 -5.88 -10.55 9.13
CA PRO A 58 -4.82 -10.63 8.11
C PRO A 58 -4.97 -11.88 7.25
N ASP A 59 -4.65 -11.78 5.97
CA ASP A 59 -4.52 -12.96 5.10
C ASP A 59 -3.28 -13.81 5.44
N ASP A 60 -2.30 -13.20 6.12
CA ASP A 60 -1.08 -13.84 6.62
C ASP A 60 -1.34 -14.91 7.70
N GLY A 61 -2.57 -14.98 8.22
CA GLY A 61 -2.96 -15.93 9.27
C GLY A 61 -2.47 -15.56 10.67
N SER A 62 -2.01 -14.31 10.84
CA SER A 62 -1.66 -13.72 12.13
C SER A 62 -2.89 -13.44 13.01
N GLU A 63 -2.65 -13.00 14.25
CA GLU A 63 -3.70 -12.62 15.19
C GLU A 63 -4.58 -11.47 14.67
N GLU A 64 -5.81 -11.40 15.16
CA GLU A 64 -6.75 -10.34 14.78
C GLU A 64 -6.22 -8.95 15.17
N ILE A 65 -6.13 -8.08 14.18
CA ILE A 65 -5.56 -6.75 14.37
C ILE A 65 -6.63 -5.80 14.86
N PHE A 66 -6.34 -5.19 16.02
CA PHE A 66 -7.20 -4.15 16.57
C PHE A 66 -7.04 -2.86 15.78
N VAL A 67 -8.15 -2.40 15.18
CA VAL A 67 -8.23 -1.12 14.46
C VAL A 67 -9.16 -0.16 15.19
N HIS A 68 -8.77 1.11 15.28
CA HIS A 68 -9.57 2.16 15.87
C HIS A 68 -9.77 3.25 14.83
N ARG A 69 -10.97 3.81 14.67
CA ARG A 69 -11.22 4.86 13.67
C ARG A 69 -10.36 6.11 13.88
N LYS A 70 -9.76 6.28 15.05
CA LYS A 70 -8.79 7.35 15.31
C LYS A 70 -7.54 7.28 14.42
N VAL A 71 -7.24 6.12 13.84
CA VAL A 71 -6.11 5.96 12.91
C VAL A 71 -6.42 6.56 11.53
N TYR A 72 -7.68 6.88 11.26
CA TYR A 72 -8.14 7.50 10.03
C TYR A 72 -8.27 9.01 10.19
N GLY A 73 -7.71 9.79 9.25
CA GLY A 73 -7.93 11.24 9.12
C GLY A 73 -7.75 12.02 10.42
N ASP A 74 -6.61 11.81 11.10
CA ASP A 74 -6.26 12.46 12.38
C ASP A 74 -7.22 12.15 13.55
N GLY A 75 -8.12 11.18 13.36
CA GLY A 75 -9.15 10.79 14.31
C GLY A 75 -10.28 11.79 14.50
N ASN A 76 -10.42 12.74 13.56
CA ASN A 76 -11.49 13.73 13.57
C ASN A 76 -12.78 13.20 12.92
N ASP A 77 -12.65 12.24 12.00
CA ASP A 77 -13.79 11.69 11.26
C ASP A 77 -14.58 10.69 12.12
N ARG A 78 -15.64 11.17 12.76
CA ARG A 78 -16.56 10.32 13.51
C ARG A 78 -17.45 9.45 12.61
N SER A 79 -17.62 9.84 11.36
CA SER A 79 -18.41 9.14 10.36
C SER A 79 -17.62 8.09 9.58
N ALA A 80 -16.34 7.89 9.92
CA ALA A 80 -15.50 6.88 9.30
C ALA A 80 -15.80 5.49 9.87
N TYR A 81 -16.15 4.55 9.00
CA TYR A 81 -16.42 3.16 9.32
C TYR A 81 -15.75 2.21 8.32
N LEU A 82 -15.68 0.94 8.68
CA LEU A 82 -15.17 -0.14 7.82
C LEU A 82 -16.30 -1.11 7.50
N GLU A 83 -16.47 -1.46 6.23
CA GLU A 83 -17.44 -2.48 5.83
C GLU A 83 -16.96 -3.88 6.23
N GLU A 84 -17.82 -4.65 6.90
CA GLU A 84 -17.55 -6.05 7.22
C GLU A 84 -17.38 -6.87 5.92
N GLY A 85 -16.32 -7.66 5.83
CA GLY A 85 -15.98 -8.44 4.65
C GLY A 85 -15.25 -7.65 3.54
N ALA A 86 -15.05 -6.34 3.70
CA ALA A 86 -14.27 -5.57 2.75
C ALA A 86 -12.76 -5.85 2.93
N GLN A 87 -12.06 -5.84 1.80
CA GLN A 87 -10.61 -5.94 1.76
C GLN A 87 -10.02 -4.56 2.01
N VAL A 88 -9.14 -4.45 3.00
CA VAL A 88 -8.52 -3.19 3.38
C VAL A 88 -7.02 -3.37 3.54
N SER A 89 -6.28 -2.30 3.26
CA SER A 89 -4.86 -2.27 3.55
C SER A 89 -4.68 -1.53 4.86
N TYR A 90 -3.88 -2.11 5.74
CA TYR A 90 -3.60 -1.50 7.03
C TYR A 90 -2.14 -1.72 7.34
N GLU A 91 -1.73 -1.13 8.45
CA GLU A 91 -0.39 -1.23 8.91
C GLU A 91 -0.38 -1.46 10.39
N VAL A 92 0.39 -2.45 10.80
CA VAL A 92 0.56 -2.83 12.18
C VAL A 92 1.91 -2.39 12.68
N GLU A 93 1.89 -1.78 13.86
CA GLU A 93 3.07 -1.54 14.65
C GLU A 93 2.93 -2.30 15.98
N TRP A 94 4.05 -2.82 16.46
CA TRP A 94 4.12 -3.42 17.79
C TRP A 94 4.05 -2.29 18.84
N ASP A 95 2.91 -2.19 19.54
CA ASP A 95 2.77 -1.23 20.64
C ASP A 95 3.29 -1.87 21.92
N ASP A 96 4.52 -1.52 22.31
CA ASP A 96 5.20 -2.03 23.51
C ASP A 96 4.39 -1.75 24.80
N ARG A 97 3.63 -0.65 24.81
CA ARG A 97 2.80 -0.23 25.94
C ARG A 97 1.53 -1.09 26.11
N LYS A 98 1.03 -1.70 25.03
CA LYS A 98 -0.16 -2.57 25.02
C LYS A 98 0.18 -4.06 24.84
N GLY A 99 1.41 -4.39 24.49
CA GLY A 99 1.88 -5.77 24.27
C GLY A 99 1.14 -6.50 23.15
N LYS A 100 0.68 -5.78 22.12
CA LYS A 100 -0.03 -6.36 20.97
C LYS A 100 0.19 -5.56 19.69
N MET A 101 -0.06 -6.19 18.54
CA MET A 101 -0.12 -5.50 17.26
C MET A 101 -1.31 -4.52 17.23
N ALA A 102 -1.03 -3.26 16.92
CA ALA A 102 -2.03 -2.22 16.77
C ALA A 102 -1.94 -1.63 15.38
N CYS A 103 -3.10 -1.37 14.77
CA CYS A 103 -3.14 -0.63 13.53
C CYS A 103 -2.67 0.81 13.76
N THR A 104 -1.63 1.26 13.03
CA THR A 104 -1.17 2.66 13.02
C THR A 104 -1.82 3.46 11.88
N SER A 105 -2.04 2.82 10.73
CA SER A 105 -2.68 3.43 9.58
C SER A 105 -3.53 2.40 8.85
N CYS A 106 -4.70 2.78 8.38
CA CYS A 106 -5.54 1.90 7.56
C CYS A 106 -6.23 2.71 6.47
N THR A 107 -6.15 2.18 5.25
CA THR A 107 -6.83 2.67 4.06
C THR A 107 -8.06 1.79 3.78
N GLY A 108 -9.13 2.41 3.29
CA GLY A 108 -10.41 1.72 3.05
C GLY A 108 -11.53 2.05 4.05
N PHE A 109 -11.29 2.97 4.98
CA PHE A 109 -12.38 3.59 5.74
C PHE A 109 -13.34 4.29 4.78
N LYS A 110 -14.63 4.01 4.95
CA LYS A 110 -15.72 4.70 4.28
C LYS A 110 -16.16 5.81 5.22
N THR A 111 -16.13 7.04 4.73
CA THR A 111 -16.78 8.14 5.44
C THR A 111 -18.23 8.18 5.01
N GLY A 112 -19.16 8.13 5.97
CA GLY A 112 -20.57 8.39 5.73
C GLY A 112 -20.72 9.81 5.20
N GLY A 113 -20.71 9.94 3.87
CA GLY A 113 -20.92 11.19 3.18
C GLY A 113 -22.33 11.70 3.42
N GLY A 114 -22.49 12.55 4.42
CA GLY A 114 -23.49 13.60 4.36
C GLY A 114 -23.03 14.63 3.33
N GLY A 115 -23.16 14.32 2.04
CA GLY A 115 -23.33 15.38 1.04
C GLY A 115 -24.64 16.10 1.39
N GLY A 116 -24.82 17.40 1.30
CA GLY A 116 -24.04 18.50 0.79
C GLY A 116 -25.01 19.69 0.91
N ASP A 117 -24.52 20.87 1.23
CA ASP A 117 -24.86 22.13 0.58
C ASP A 117 -26.08 22.16 -0.37
N GLN A 118 -27.30 21.96 0.16
CA GLN A 118 -28.55 22.20 -0.55
C GLN A 118 -29.18 23.52 -0.05
N TRP A 119 -28.56 24.65 -0.39
CA TRP A 119 -29.22 25.97 -0.33
C TRP A 119 -29.12 26.61 -1.71
N GLY A 120 -30.24 26.51 -2.45
CA GLY A 120 -30.49 27.25 -3.68
C GLY A 120 -31.07 28.63 -3.42
#